data_AF-A0A2E3NCN5-F1
#
_entry.id   AF-A0A2E3NCN5-F1
#
_cell.length_a   1.000
_cell.length_b   1.000
_cell.length_c   1.000
_cell.angle_alpha   90.00
_cell.angle_beta   90.00
_cell.angle_gamma   90.00
#
_symmetry.space_group_name_H-M   'P 1'
#
loop_
_entity.id
_entity.type
_entity.pdbx_description
1 polymer ?
#
loop_
_entity_poly.entity_id
_entity_poly.type
_entity_poly.pdbx_seq_one_letter_code
_entity_poly.pdbx_strand_id
1 'polypeptide(L)'
;MTTSTIITIVLMLFLLPAYSEWIEQSADPETGLRTGIVRAGNTTFEIGPNVDLRGADLSGLDLSNTNLAGALLVAANLSGTDLRGTVLNAADLSRANLSASNLSDTDLSSAIWNTPDPRISRLEEELETAIMERDQRFTEDQIREMSARYTVGLNQEGNVQLNFNIFESLDMESFVPFMVSPSSVSVKDGSICLEFRPEENSAFFRFNVGQNDGEPSTGGPGLSGPDSLNLGTLSADWRGFIIDSLGSSFDTELGLYDGSGALVAQNDDTTELTNKLQILTSRLAFEELVPGRYYVALGGYNTTFGENFSVVNIDSAGGEFVLNYPGGRETGILTPETALWFTFEIR
;
A
#
# COMPACT_ATOMS: atom_id res chain seq x y z
N MET A 1 8.54 -37.49 -50.81
CA MET A 1 8.10 -36.74 -49.61
C MET A 1 7.73 -35.35 -50.09
N THR A 2 6.43 -35.06 -50.16
CA THR A 2 5.91 -33.83 -50.75
C THR A 2 5.92 -32.73 -49.69
N THR A 3 6.02 -31.47 -50.13
CA THR A 3 6.06 -30.24 -49.32
C THR A 3 4.94 -30.16 -48.27
N SER A 4 3.82 -30.88 -48.49
CA SER A 4 2.74 -31.03 -47.52
C SER A 4 3.14 -31.81 -46.27
N THR A 5 3.99 -32.83 -46.37
CA THR A 5 4.48 -33.60 -45.20
C THR A 5 5.45 -32.78 -44.36
N ILE A 6 6.23 -31.89 -44.99
CA ILE A 6 7.17 -31.00 -44.29
C ILE A 6 6.41 -29.89 -43.56
N ILE A 7 5.34 -29.33 -44.15
CA ILE A 7 4.50 -28.32 -43.49
C ILE A 7 3.73 -28.92 -42.30
N THR A 8 3.21 -30.15 -42.40
CA THR A 8 2.54 -30.80 -41.26
C THR A 8 3.50 -31.11 -40.10
N ILE A 9 4.78 -31.42 -40.37
CA ILE A 9 5.79 -31.65 -39.32
C ILE A 9 6.25 -30.33 -38.69
N VAL A 10 6.35 -29.25 -39.46
CA VAL A 10 6.76 -27.92 -38.94
C VAL A 10 5.61 -27.20 -38.22
N LEU A 11 4.34 -27.44 -38.59
CA LEU A 11 3.18 -26.86 -37.89
C LEU A 11 2.79 -27.60 -36.60
N MET A 12 3.29 -28.83 -36.38
CA MET A 12 3.09 -29.56 -35.12
C MET A 12 4.00 -29.09 -33.98
N LEU A 13 4.92 -28.15 -34.25
CA LEU A 13 5.90 -27.67 -33.26
C LEU A 13 5.44 -26.46 -32.43
N PHE A 14 4.20 -25.96 -32.60
CA PHE A 14 3.79 -24.67 -32.01
C PHE A 14 2.52 -24.69 -31.15
N LEU A 15 2.03 -25.84 -30.67
CA LEU A 15 0.86 -25.89 -29.77
C LEU A 15 0.87 -27.15 -28.88
N LEU A 16 2.00 -27.45 -28.22
CA LEU A 16 1.97 -28.35 -27.08
C LEU A 16 1.54 -27.55 -25.84
N PRO A 17 0.61 -28.04 -25.00
CA PRO A 17 0.28 -27.40 -23.73
C PRO A 17 1.54 -27.27 -22.88
N ALA A 18 1.52 -26.36 -21.90
CA ALA A 18 2.61 -26.16 -20.95
C ALA A 18 2.96 -27.48 -20.24
N TYR A 19 3.85 -28.27 -20.84
CA TYR A 19 4.28 -29.55 -20.31
C TYR A 19 5.48 -29.35 -19.42
N SER A 20 5.43 -30.02 -18.29
CA SER A 20 6.56 -30.25 -17.43
C SER A 20 7.28 -31.52 -17.87
N GLU A 21 8.58 -31.44 -18.12
CA GLU A 21 9.37 -32.60 -18.55
C GLU A 21 10.78 -32.58 -17.97
N TRP A 22 11.33 -33.76 -17.72
CA TRP A 22 12.75 -33.93 -17.44
C TRP A 22 13.52 -33.84 -18.76
N ILE A 23 14.44 -32.88 -18.86
CA ILE A 23 15.33 -32.70 -20.01
C ILE A 23 16.56 -33.58 -19.84
N GLU A 24 17.15 -33.56 -18.65
CA GLU A 24 18.29 -34.38 -18.26
C GLU A 24 18.00 -34.98 -16.90
N GLN A 25 18.20 -36.28 -16.75
CA GLN A 25 17.96 -36.98 -15.48
C GLN A 25 19.10 -37.94 -15.20
N SER A 26 19.67 -37.81 -14.01
CA SER A 26 20.60 -38.76 -13.41
C SER A 26 19.95 -39.34 -12.16
N ALA A 27 20.15 -40.63 -11.90
CA ALA A 27 19.74 -41.25 -10.65
C ALA A 27 20.99 -41.75 -9.93
N ASP A 28 21.10 -41.39 -8.65
CA ASP A 28 22.15 -41.93 -7.79
C ASP A 28 21.99 -43.46 -7.65
N PRO A 29 23.03 -44.25 -7.92
CA PRO A 29 22.91 -45.71 -7.99
C PRO A 29 22.71 -46.38 -6.63
N GLU A 30 23.01 -45.70 -5.51
CA GLU A 30 22.88 -46.25 -4.17
C GLU A 30 21.52 -45.89 -3.54
N THR A 31 21.09 -44.65 -3.74
CA THR A 31 19.90 -44.08 -3.10
C THR A 31 18.69 -44.04 -4.03
N GLY A 32 18.89 -44.14 -5.35
CA GLY A 32 17.85 -43.99 -6.36
C GLY A 32 17.36 -42.55 -6.56
N LEU A 33 17.97 -41.57 -5.87
CA LEU A 33 17.54 -40.18 -5.93
C LEU A 33 17.88 -39.54 -7.27
N ARG A 34 16.90 -38.84 -7.84
CA ARG A 34 16.98 -38.15 -9.13
C ARG A 34 17.57 -36.75 -8.97
N THR A 35 18.43 -36.37 -9.90
CA THR A 35 18.93 -35.01 -10.13
C THR A 35 18.96 -34.73 -11.63
N GLY A 36 19.12 -33.46 -12.04
CA GLY A 36 19.25 -33.09 -13.45
C GLY A 36 18.51 -31.80 -13.79
N ILE A 37 17.98 -31.68 -15.00
CA ILE A 37 17.33 -30.47 -15.51
C ILE A 37 15.87 -30.77 -15.83
N VAL A 38 14.96 -29.97 -15.27
CA VAL A 38 13.53 -30.01 -15.59
C VAL A 38 13.12 -28.76 -16.34
N ARG A 39 12.17 -28.89 -17.26
CA ARG A 39 11.48 -27.77 -17.89
C ARG A 39 10.10 -27.61 -17.25
N ALA A 40 9.77 -26.39 -16.85
CA ALA A 40 8.42 -25.98 -16.48
C ALA A 40 8.02 -24.79 -17.37
N GLY A 41 7.08 -25.03 -18.30
CA GLY A 41 6.74 -24.05 -19.32
C GLY A 41 7.96 -23.68 -20.18
N ASN A 42 8.33 -22.40 -20.19
CA ASN A 42 9.48 -21.89 -20.96
C ASN A 42 10.78 -21.79 -20.13
N THR A 43 10.76 -22.19 -18.87
CA THR A 43 11.88 -22.06 -17.95
C THR A 43 12.47 -23.44 -17.64
N THR A 44 13.80 -23.52 -17.51
CA THR A 44 14.50 -24.73 -17.09
C THR A 44 15.12 -24.54 -15.72
N PHE A 45 15.01 -25.55 -14.87
CA PHE A 45 15.54 -25.54 -13.51
C PHE A 45 16.49 -26.71 -13.31
N GLU A 46 17.59 -26.46 -12.61
CA GLU A 46 18.47 -27.51 -12.13
C GLU A 46 17.91 -28.08 -10.82
N ILE A 47 17.75 -29.40 -10.77
CA ILE A 47 17.28 -30.17 -9.63
C ILE A 47 18.48 -30.93 -9.07
N GLY A 48 18.90 -30.56 -7.87
CA GLY A 48 20.06 -31.14 -7.21
C GLY A 48 20.25 -30.57 -5.80
N PRO A 49 21.26 -31.05 -5.05
CA PRO A 49 21.56 -30.51 -3.73
C PRO A 49 22.14 -29.08 -3.83
N ASN A 50 21.80 -28.23 -2.86
CA ASN A 50 22.29 -26.84 -2.71
C ASN A 50 21.99 -25.91 -3.90
N VAL A 51 21.01 -26.25 -4.74
CA VAL A 51 20.57 -25.41 -5.86
C VAL A 51 19.78 -24.18 -5.38
N ASP A 52 19.84 -23.10 -6.16
CA ASP A 52 19.05 -21.90 -5.93
C ASP A 52 17.79 -21.93 -6.80
N LEU A 53 16.63 -22.11 -6.15
CA LEU A 53 15.31 -22.19 -6.75
C LEU A 53 14.36 -21.15 -6.13
N ARG A 54 14.90 -20.04 -5.62
CA ARG A 54 14.09 -18.99 -4.99
C ARG A 54 13.09 -18.41 -5.99
N GLY A 55 11.81 -18.37 -5.60
CA GLY A 55 10.72 -17.89 -6.45
C GLY A 55 10.44 -18.76 -7.68
N ALA A 56 11.05 -19.95 -7.80
CA ALA A 56 10.84 -20.83 -8.95
C ALA A 56 9.38 -21.31 -9.00
N ASP A 57 8.79 -21.33 -10.21
CA ASP A 57 7.50 -21.99 -10.44
C ASP A 57 7.73 -23.45 -10.81
N LEU A 58 7.55 -24.31 -9.82
CA LEU A 58 7.70 -25.76 -9.87
C LEU A 58 6.34 -26.45 -9.71
N SER A 59 5.24 -25.71 -9.91
CA SER A 59 3.89 -26.20 -9.68
C SER A 59 3.54 -27.36 -10.61
N GLY A 60 2.88 -28.38 -10.04
CA GLY A 60 2.46 -29.57 -10.77
C GLY A 60 3.59 -30.45 -11.31
N LEU A 61 4.87 -30.18 -10.99
CA LEU A 61 5.98 -31.01 -11.42
C LEU A 61 5.98 -32.39 -10.71
N ASP A 62 6.46 -33.42 -11.41
CA ASP A 62 6.92 -34.64 -10.75
C ASP A 62 8.38 -34.45 -10.31
N LEU A 63 8.55 -34.17 -9.02
CA LEU A 63 9.83 -34.12 -8.33
C LEU A 63 10.02 -35.29 -7.35
N SER A 64 9.24 -36.36 -7.50
CA SER A 64 9.34 -37.53 -6.62
C SER A 64 10.74 -38.15 -6.62
N ASN A 65 11.20 -38.64 -5.47
CA ASN A 65 12.51 -39.25 -5.28
C ASN A 65 13.65 -38.34 -5.77
N THR A 66 13.54 -37.01 -5.65
CA THR A 66 14.64 -36.09 -6.02
C THR A 66 15.54 -35.77 -4.83
N ASN A 67 16.79 -35.39 -5.10
CA ASN A 67 17.68 -34.83 -4.09
C ASN A 67 17.70 -33.29 -4.20
N LEU A 68 17.05 -32.63 -3.24
CA LEU A 68 17.02 -31.18 -3.05
C LEU A 68 17.60 -30.78 -1.68
N ALA A 69 18.50 -31.60 -1.11
CA ALA A 69 19.14 -31.33 0.16
C ALA A 69 19.84 -29.96 0.14
N GLY A 70 19.54 -29.10 1.13
CA GLY A 70 20.10 -27.75 1.23
C GLY A 70 19.67 -26.75 0.13
N ALA A 71 18.68 -27.09 -0.70
CA ALA A 71 18.20 -26.18 -1.74
C ALA A 71 17.57 -24.90 -1.17
N LEU A 72 17.74 -23.77 -1.86
CA LEU A 72 17.06 -22.50 -1.54
C LEU A 72 15.74 -22.41 -2.32
N LEU A 73 14.62 -22.70 -1.65
CA LEU A 73 13.27 -22.71 -2.21
C LEU A 73 12.42 -21.54 -1.69
N VAL A 74 13.06 -20.46 -1.21
CA VAL A 74 12.37 -19.30 -0.63
C VAL A 74 11.36 -18.73 -1.63
N ALA A 75 10.10 -18.62 -1.22
CA ALA A 75 8.97 -18.17 -2.04
C ALA A 75 8.72 -18.97 -3.34
N ALA A 76 9.27 -20.18 -3.48
CA ALA A 76 9.00 -21.04 -4.64
C ALA A 76 7.54 -21.52 -4.66
N ASN A 77 6.97 -21.67 -5.86
CA ASN A 77 5.66 -22.26 -6.04
C ASN A 77 5.78 -23.77 -6.28
N LEU A 78 5.47 -24.57 -5.27
CA LEU A 78 5.45 -26.04 -5.29
C LEU A 78 4.01 -26.57 -5.22
N SER A 79 3.03 -25.78 -5.64
CA SER A 79 1.62 -26.17 -5.54
C SER A 79 1.31 -27.34 -6.46
N GLY A 80 0.67 -28.39 -5.94
CA GLY A 80 0.32 -29.58 -6.72
C GLY A 80 1.50 -30.45 -7.14
N THR A 81 2.72 -30.14 -6.70
CA THR A 81 3.94 -30.89 -7.03
C THR A 81 3.94 -32.26 -6.35
N ASP A 82 4.38 -33.30 -7.05
CA ASP A 82 4.66 -34.60 -6.45
C ASP A 82 6.07 -34.60 -5.86
N LEU A 83 6.17 -34.55 -4.53
CA LEU A 83 7.43 -34.53 -3.78
C LEU A 83 7.68 -35.87 -3.08
N ARG A 84 6.96 -36.94 -3.42
CA ARG A 84 7.09 -38.21 -2.70
C ARG A 84 8.51 -38.74 -2.66
N GLY A 85 9.03 -39.09 -1.48
CA GLY A 85 10.41 -39.60 -1.34
C GLY A 85 11.51 -38.57 -1.62
N THR A 86 11.17 -37.28 -1.74
CA THR A 86 12.16 -36.22 -1.97
C THR A 86 12.98 -35.95 -0.72
N VAL A 87 14.28 -35.70 -0.90
CA VAL A 87 15.16 -35.25 0.18
C VAL A 87 15.24 -33.73 0.17
N LEU A 88 14.69 -33.09 1.19
CA LEU A 88 14.67 -31.64 1.42
C LEU A 88 15.38 -31.27 2.74
N ASN A 89 16.24 -32.14 3.25
CA ASN A 89 16.91 -31.89 4.52
C ASN A 89 17.76 -30.61 4.44
N ALA A 90 17.68 -29.75 5.45
CA ALA A 90 18.32 -28.43 5.47
C ALA A 90 17.94 -27.47 4.32
N ALA A 91 16.91 -27.77 3.51
CA ALA A 91 16.42 -26.85 2.48
C ALA A 91 15.71 -25.65 3.12
N ASP A 92 15.78 -24.49 2.47
CA ASP A 92 15.05 -23.29 2.88
C ASP A 92 13.75 -23.16 2.09
N LEU A 93 12.64 -23.57 2.70
CA LEU A 93 11.27 -23.51 2.19
C LEU A 93 10.53 -22.25 2.65
N SER A 94 11.23 -21.23 3.16
CA SER A 94 10.58 -20.04 3.71
C SER A 94 9.66 -19.38 2.68
N ARG A 95 8.38 -19.22 3.04
CA ARG A 95 7.33 -18.67 2.15
C ARG A 95 7.02 -19.49 0.89
N ALA A 96 7.51 -20.73 0.76
CA ALA A 96 7.17 -21.59 -0.36
C ALA A 96 5.68 -21.99 -0.34
N ASN A 97 5.04 -22.04 -1.50
CA ASN A 97 3.66 -22.51 -1.62
C ASN A 97 3.63 -24.03 -1.84
N LEU A 98 3.26 -24.80 -0.81
CA LEU A 98 3.14 -26.26 -0.86
C LEU A 98 1.68 -26.75 -0.99
N SER A 99 0.74 -25.87 -1.32
CA SER A 99 -0.69 -26.23 -1.41
C SER A 99 -0.91 -27.40 -2.38
N ALA A 100 -1.68 -28.41 -1.96
CA ALA A 100 -1.96 -29.62 -2.73
C ALA A 100 -0.75 -30.46 -3.19
N SER A 101 0.46 -30.19 -2.66
CA SER A 101 1.64 -31.02 -2.93
C SER A 101 1.56 -32.38 -2.22
N ASN A 102 2.18 -33.40 -2.81
CA ASN A 102 2.28 -34.72 -2.19
C ASN A 102 3.63 -34.89 -1.49
N LEU A 103 3.63 -34.77 -0.16
CA LEU A 103 4.84 -34.87 0.68
C LEU A 103 5.06 -36.25 1.31
N SER A 104 4.39 -37.30 0.84
CA SER A 104 4.54 -38.64 1.44
C SER A 104 6.00 -39.10 1.36
N ASP A 105 6.56 -39.60 2.45
CA ASP A 105 7.95 -40.07 2.54
C ASP A 105 9.02 -38.99 2.23
N THR A 106 8.67 -37.70 2.27
CA THR A 106 9.63 -36.60 2.08
C THR A 106 10.48 -36.39 3.34
N ASP A 107 11.80 -36.32 3.20
CA ASP A 107 12.70 -35.94 4.30
C ASP A 107 12.80 -34.41 4.42
N LEU A 108 12.11 -33.86 5.42
CA LEU A 108 12.11 -32.42 5.74
C LEU A 108 12.95 -32.12 6.98
N SER A 109 13.83 -33.04 7.40
CA SER A 109 14.66 -32.85 8.59
C SER A 109 15.53 -31.60 8.48
N SER A 110 15.50 -30.75 9.51
CA SER A 110 16.22 -29.48 9.52
C SER A 110 15.84 -28.48 8.41
N ALA A 111 14.75 -28.70 7.66
CA ALA A 111 14.27 -27.72 6.70
C ALA A 111 13.86 -26.42 7.41
N ILE A 112 14.14 -25.28 6.77
CA ILE A 112 13.83 -23.95 7.27
C ILE A 112 12.49 -23.53 6.66
N TRP A 113 11.48 -23.30 7.48
CA TRP A 113 10.12 -23.00 7.02
C TRP A 113 9.74 -21.52 7.15
N ASN A 114 10.49 -20.81 8.00
CA ASN A 114 10.18 -19.44 8.37
C ASN A 114 11.48 -18.71 8.74
N THR A 115 12.22 -18.24 7.74
CA THR A 115 13.08 -17.07 7.96
C THR A 115 12.16 -15.85 8.00
N PRO A 116 12.01 -15.16 9.13
CA PRO A 116 11.36 -13.86 9.11
C PRO A 116 12.09 -13.00 8.08
N ASP A 117 11.31 -12.32 7.21
CA ASP A 117 11.86 -11.32 6.31
C ASP A 117 12.73 -10.38 7.18
N PRO A 118 14.00 -10.09 6.81
CA PRO A 118 14.83 -9.18 7.60
C PRO A 118 14.17 -7.79 7.79
N ARG A 119 13.18 -7.44 6.95
CA ARG A 119 12.30 -6.28 7.15
C ARG A 119 11.33 -6.47 8.32
N ILE A 120 10.78 -7.67 8.53
CA ILE A 120 9.88 -8.01 9.64
C ILE A 120 10.65 -8.02 10.97
N SER A 121 11.84 -8.61 11.05
CA SER A 121 12.64 -8.58 12.29
C SER A 121 13.02 -7.16 12.70
N ARG A 122 13.32 -6.30 11.70
CA ARG A 122 13.54 -4.87 11.92
C ARG A 122 12.26 -4.16 12.38
N LEU A 123 11.10 -4.49 11.83
CA LEU A 123 9.81 -3.95 12.27
C LEU A 123 9.45 -4.39 13.68
N GLU A 124 9.78 -5.62 14.09
CA GLU A 124 9.58 -6.13 15.44
C GLU A 124 10.48 -5.40 16.45
N GLU A 125 11.75 -5.15 16.10
CA GLU A 125 12.68 -4.36 16.93
C GLU A 125 12.27 -2.88 17.01
N GLU A 126 11.82 -2.29 15.89
CA GLU A 126 11.25 -0.94 15.84
C GLU A 126 9.96 -0.84 16.67
N LEU A 127 9.11 -1.88 16.65
CA LEU A 127 7.89 -1.96 17.45
C LEU A 127 8.19 -2.11 18.95
N GLU A 128 9.13 -2.97 19.33
CA GLU A 128 9.56 -3.11 20.73
C GLU A 128 10.15 -1.81 21.26
N THR A 129 10.94 -1.11 20.45
CA THR A 129 11.48 0.21 20.79
C THR A 129 10.36 1.24 20.97
N ALA A 130 9.38 1.28 20.06
CA ALA A 130 8.24 2.17 20.14
C ALA A 130 7.34 1.89 21.37
N ILE A 131 7.19 0.61 21.74
CA ILE A 131 6.49 0.17 22.96
C ILE A 131 7.26 0.62 24.20
N MET A 132 8.58 0.44 24.23
CA MET A 132 9.43 0.92 25.32
C MET A 132 9.38 2.44 25.48
N GLU A 133 9.41 3.19 24.38
CA GLU A 133 9.26 4.65 24.41
C GLU A 133 7.86 5.08 24.88
N ARG A 134 6.80 4.38 24.46
CA ARG A 134 5.43 4.61 24.95
C ARG A 134 5.36 4.40 26.47
N ASP A 135 5.90 3.30 26.97
CA ASP A 135 5.83 2.91 28.38
C ASP A 135 6.77 3.77 29.26
N GLN A 136 7.79 4.40 28.68
CA GLN A 136 8.60 5.44 29.34
C GLN A 136 7.90 6.80 29.39
N ARG A 137 7.06 7.13 28.39
CA ARG A 137 6.31 8.41 28.34
C ARG A 137 5.13 8.44 29.32
N PHE A 138 4.45 7.30 29.53
CA PHE A 138 3.31 7.20 30.45
C PHE A 138 3.28 5.81 31.12
N THR A 139 3.16 5.76 32.44
CA THR A 139 2.98 4.49 33.16
C THR A 139 1.53 3.99 33.07
N GLU A 140 1.32 2.68 33.21
CA GLU A 140 -0.02 2.06 33.20
C GLU A 140 -0.95 2.66 34.27
N ASP A 141 -0.39 3.05 35.42
CA ASP A 141 -1.10 3.74 36.50
C ASP A 141 -1.50 5.17 36.11
N GLN A 142 -0.65 5.91 35.37
CA GLN A 142 -0.99 7.24 34.85
C GLN A 142 -2.11 7.16 33.80
N ILE A 143 -2.12 6.11 32.97
CA ILE A 143 -3.21 5.84 32.02
C ILE A 143 -4.50 5.49 32.78
N ARG A 144 -4.42 4.73 33.87
CA ARG A 144 -5.57 4.42 34.75
C ARG A 144 -6.12 5.65 35.45
N GLU A 145 -5.29 6.55 35.97
CA GLU A 145 -5.76 7.81 36.56
C GLU A 145 -6.42 8.73 35.53
N MET A 146 -5.95 8.74 34.28
CA MET A 146 -6.63 9.43 33.17
C MET A 146 -7.98 8.80 32.83
N SER A 147 -8.12 7.48 32.96
CA SER A 147 -9.35 6.74 32.66
C SER A 147 -10.52 6.98 33.63
N ALA A 148 -10.25 7.42 34.86
CA ALA A 148 -11.32 7.73 35.83
C ALA A 148 -12.19 8.94 35.42
N ARG A 149 -11.75 9.74 34.43
CA ARG A 149 -12.51 10.88 33.88
C ARG A 149 -13.19 10.58 32.53
N TYR A 150 -12.91 9.44 31.90
CA TYR A 150 -13.43 9.07 30.58
C TYR A 150 -13.77 7.56 30.57
N THR A 151 -15.05 7.22 30.73
CA THR A 151 -15.47 5.82 30.80
C THR A 151 -15.73 5.28 29.40
N VAL A 152 -15.04 4.21 29.04
CA VAL A 152 -15.36 3.34 27.88
C VAL A 152 -15.96 2.04 28.42
N GLY A 153 -17.16 1.66 27.99
CA GLY A 153 -17.88 0.45 28.44
C GLY A 153 -18.89 -0.07 27.42
N LEU A 154 -19.70 -1.07 27.79
CA LEU A 154 -20.82 -1.54 26.97
C LEU A 154 -22.17 -1.15 27.60
N ASN A 155 -23.16 -0.74 26.80
CA ASN A 155 -24.53 -0.50 27.27
C ASN A 155 -25.32 -1.84 27.43
N GLN A 156 -26.58 -1.78 27.86
CA GLN A 156 -27.43 -2.99 28.04
C GLN A 156 -27.76 -3.72 26.73
N GLU A 157 -27.55 -3.08 25.59
CA GLU A 157 -27.77 -3.62 24.24
C GLU A 157 -26.47 -4.18 23.63
N GLY A 158 -25.34 -4.07 24.33
CA GLY A 158 -24.02 -4.54 23.87
C GLY A 158 -23.26 -3.54 23.00
N ASN A 159 -23.74 -2.30 22.85
CA ASN A 159 -23.07 -1.22 22.12
C ASN A 159 -21.93 -0.64 22.96
N VAL A 160 -20.86 -0.17 22.31
CA VAL A 160 -19.80 0.58 22.99
C VAL A 160 -20.35 1.93 23.43
N GLN A 161 -20.31 2.21 24.73
CA GLN A 161 -20.71 3.47 25.35
C GLN A 161 -19.48 4.25 25.82
N LEU A 162 -19.41 5.51 25.43
CA LEU A 162 -18.34 6.42 25.80
C LEU A 162 -18.91 7.66 26.50
N ASN A 163 -18.31 8.06 27.63
CA ASN A 163 -18.71 9.25 28.39
C ASN A 163 -17.65 10.34 28.33
N PHE A 164 -18.06 11.55 27.93
CA PHE A 164 -17.18 12.72 27.86
C PHE A 164 -17.72 13.88 28.69
N ASN A 165 -16.79 14.58 29.34
CA ASN A 165 -17.01 15.95 29.81
C ASN A 165 -16.43 16.91 28.77
N ILE A 166 -17.26 17.82 28.25
CA ILE A 166 -16.83 18.81 27.25
C ILE A 166 -16.16 19.98 27.97
N PHE A 167 -14.96 20.33 27.51
CA PHE A 167 -14.26 21.57 27.86
C PHE A 167 -13.92 22.30 26.55
N GLU A 168 -13.78 23.62 26.60
CA GLU A 168 -13.41 24.46 25.44
C GLU A 168 -11.99 24.10 24.96
N SER A 169 -11.80 23.85 23.65
CA SER A 169 -10.53 23.41 23.04
C SER A 169 -10.01 24.45 22.04
N LEU A 170 -8.68 24.57 21.90
CA LEU A 170 -7.99 25.59 21.08
C LEU A 170 -7.17 25.03 19.89
N ASP A 171 -7.27 23.73 19.57
CA ASP A 171 -6.47 23.06 18.53
C ASP A 171 -7.36 22.14 17.65
N MET A 172 -7.29 22.25 16.31
CA MET A 172 -8.26 21.64 15.37
C MET A 172 -7.70 20.92 14.12
N GLU A 173 -6.38 20.82 13.89
CA GLU A 173 -5.86 20.57 12.52
C GLU A 173 -5.44 19.13 12.15
N SER A 174 -6.01 18.07 12.72
CA SER A 174 -5.69 16.71 12.22
C SER A 174 -6.80 15.69 12.48
N PHE A 175 -7.85 15.64 11.66
CA PHE A 175 -8.95 14.67 11.88
C PHE A 175 -9.59 14.15 10.59
N VAL A 176 -9.77 12.83 10.55
CA VAL A 176 -10.73 12.17 9.65
C VAL A 176 -12.09 12.19 10.35
N PRO A 177 -13.13 12.83 9.78
CA PRO A 177 -14.42 12.93 10.44
C PRO A 177 -15.12 11.57 10.49
N PHE A 178 -15.66 11.21 11.66
CA PHE A 178 -16.65 10.14 11.76
C PHE A 178 -18.04 10.77 11.97
N MET A 179 -19.02 10.29 11.22
CA MET A 179 -20.38 10.84 11.24
C MET A 179 -21.16 10.29 12.43
N VAL A 180 -21.63 11.17 13.31
CA VAL A 180 -22.50 10.79 14.43
C VAL A 180 -23.96 10.93 13.99
N SER A 181 -24.76 9.87 14.18
CA SER A 181 -26.21 9.93 13.95
C SER A 181 -26.95 10.43 15.19
N PRO A 182 -28.14 11.07 15.08
CA PRO A 182 -28.93 11.47 16.24
C PRO A 182 -29.27 10.32 17.21
N SER A 183 -29.33 9.09 16.71
CA SER A 183 -29.56 7.89 17.52
C SER A 183 -28.33 7.40 18.30
N SER A 184 -27.14 7.91 17.99
CA SER A 184 -25.87 7.52 18.63
C SER A 184 -25.48 8.44 19.79
N VAL A 185 -26.30 9.45 20.13
CA VAL A 185 -26.01 10.45 21.17
C VAL A 185 -27.11 10.48 22.21
N SER A 186 -26.75 10.43 23.49
CA SER A 186 -27.66 10.62 24.61
C SER A 186 -27.05 11.48 25.72
N VAL A 187 -27.87 11.99 26.64
CA VAL A 187 -27.41 12.71 27.84
C VAL A 187 -27.83 11.94 29.07
N LYS A 188 -26.87 11.58 29.92
CA LYS A 188 -27.10 10.83 31.15
C LYS A 188 -26.32 11.45 32.30
N ASP A 189 -27.02 11.79 33.37
CA ASP A 189 -26.42 12.35 34.60
C ASP A 189 -25.51 13.58 34.33
N GLY A 190 -25.92 14.43 33.38
CA GLY A 190 -25.17 15.63 32.99
C GLY A 190 -23.97 15.38 32.06
N SER A 191 -23.73 14.14 31.66
CA SER A 191 -22.69 13.74 30.71
C SER A 191 -23.28 13.43 29.34
N ILE A 192 -22.53 13.72 28.27
CA ILE A 192 -22.87 13.29 26.92
C ILE A 192 -22.32 11.88 26.70
N CYS A 193 -23.20 10.98 26.27
CA CYS A 193 -22.91 9.59 25.97
C CYS A 193 -22.97 9.37 24.46
N LEU A 194 -22.00 8.63 23.94
CA LEU A 194 -22.00 8.16 22.55
C LEU A 194 -22.07 6.64 22.50
N GLU A 195 -22.95 6.09 21.66
CA GLU A 195 -23.26 4.66 21.57
C GLU A 195 -23.06 4.12 20.14
N PHE A 196 -22.24 3.07 19.99
CA PHE A 196 -21.82 2.50 18.70
C PHE A 196 -22.18 1.02 18.56
N ARG A 197 -22.57 0.60 17.35
CA ARG A 197 -22.96 -0.78 17.08
C ARG A 197 -21.75 -1.72 17.01
N PRO A 198 -21.85 -2.99 17.44
CA PRO A 198 -20.74 -3.95 17.44
C PRO A 198 -20.11 -4.25 16.08
N GLU A 199 -20.84 -4.02 14.98
CA GLU A 199 -20.40 -4.29 13.60
C GLU A 199 -19.58 -3.15 12.97
N GLU A 200 -19.44 -2.02 13.65
CA GLU A 200 -18.51 -0.94 13.29
C GLU A 200 -17.10 -1.33 13.78
N ASN A 201 -16.41 -2.21 13.02
CA ASN A 201 -15.13 -2.79 13.41
C ASN A 201 -14.03 -1.75 13.75
N SER A 202 -13.36 -1.99 14.89
CA SER A 202 -12.11 -1.37 15.37
C SER A 202 -12.09 0.16 15.45
N ALA A 203 -12.44 0.69 16.61
CA ALA A 203 -12.51 2.12 16.85
C ALA A 203 -11.33 2.63 17.69
N PHE A 204 -10.48 3.43 17.07
CA PHE A 204 -9.73 4.48 17.76
C PHE A 204 -10.61 5.73 17.72
N PHE A 205 -10.99 6.26 18.88
CA PHE A 205 -11.86 7.45 18.97
C PHE A 205 -11.04 8.69 19.37
N ARG A 206 -11.22 9.81 18.66
CA ARG A 206 -10.75 11.14 19.07
C ARG A 206 -11.84 12.15 18.70
N PHE A 207 -12.25 13.00 19.65
CA PHE A 207 -13.42 13.90 19.52
C PHE A 207 -12.98 15.33 19.21
N ASN A 208 -13.74 16.03 18.39
CA ASN A 208 -13.70 17.49 18.24
C ASN A 208 -15.14 18.04 18.27
N VAL A 209 -15.39 19.10 19.03
CA VAL A 209 -16.70 19.76 19.15
C VAL A 209 -16.56 21.17 18.61
N GLY A 210 -16.94 21.38 17.35
CA GLY A 210 -17.00 22.70 16.75
C GLY A 210 -18.35 23.37 17.00
N GLN A 211 -18.32 24.61 17.48
CA GLN A 211 -19.48 25.50 17.47
C GLN A 211 -19.71 26.00 16.04
N ASN A 212 -20.93 25.86 15.53
CA ASN A 212 -21.33 26.44 14.26
C ASN A 212 -21.75 27.90 14.50
N ASP A 213 -20.76 28.77 14.64
CA ASP A 213 -20.98 30.20 14.90
C ASP A 213 -20.63 30.99 13.64
N GLY A 214 -21.58 31.08 12.71
CA GLY A 214 -21.44 31.91 11.52
C GLY A 214 -22.64 31.88 10.59
N GLU A 215 -23.57 32.81 10.80
CA GLU A 215 -24.69 33.15 9.93
C GLU A 215 -24.34 33.26 8.42
N PRO A 216 -25.34 33.13 7.52
CA PRO A 216 -25.14 33.06 6.08
C PRO A 216 -24.55 34.38 5.53
N SER A 217 -23.32 34.34 5.03
CA SER A 217 -22.72 35.53 4.42
C SER A 217 -23.34 35.81 3.05
N THR A 218 -24.00 36.95 2.99
CA THR A 218 -24.59 37.58 1.81
C THR A 218 -23.54 38.52 1.20
N GLY A 219 -23.04 38.18 0.01
CA GLY A 219 -22.60 39.13 -1.03
C GLY A 219 -21.28 39.90 -0.86
N GLY A 220 -20.36 39.71 -1.82
CA GLY A 220 -19.34 40.70 -2.23
C GLY A 220 -18.06 40.06 -2.79
N PRO A 221 -17.64 40.34 -4.04
CA PRO A 221 -16.62 39.57 -4.75
C PRO A 221 -15.21 39.97 -4.31
N GLY A 222 -14.46 39.03 -3.74
CA GLY A 222 -13.08 39.23 -3.32
C GLY A 222 -12.36 37.91 -3.09
N LEU A 223 -11.80 37.35 -4.17
CA LEU A 223 -10.70 36.37 -4.22
C LEU A 223 -10.72 35.27 -3.13
N SER A 224 -11.82 34.53 -3.02
CA SER A 224 -11.83 33.24 -2.33
C SER A 224 -11.30 32.20 -3.31
N GLY A 225 -10.10 31.67 -3.05
CA GLY A 225 -9.59 30.48 -3.73
C GLY A 225 -10.54 29.27 -3.55
N PRO A 226 -10.26 28.17 -4.25
CA PRO A 226 -11.08 26.97 -4.21
C PRO A 226 -11.07 26.31 -2.82
N ASP A 227 -12.16 25.60 -2.50
CA ASP A 227 -12.26 24.75 -1.30
C ASP A 227 -11.10 23.75 -1.32
N SER A 228 -10.15 23.91 -0.39
CA SER A 228 -8.85 23.23 -0.42
C SER A 228 -8.50 22.60 0.91
N LEU A 229 -7.83 21.45 0.85
CA LEU A 229 -7.24 20.79 2.01
C LEU A 229 -5.94 21.52 2.41
N ASN A 230 -5.84 21.95 3.66
CA ASN A 230 -4.66 22.66 4.16
C ASN A 230 -3.52 21.68 4.50
N LEU A 231 -2.39 21.81 3.81
CA LEU A 231 -1.16 21.04 4.02
C LEU A 231 -0.22 21.70 5.05
N GLY A 232 -0.61 22.86 5.59
CA GLY A 232 0.13 23.57 6.62
C GLY A 232 1.19 24.55 6.09
N THR A 233 2.15 24.87 6.95
CA THR A 233 3.27 25.77 6.64
C THR A 233 4.51 24.97 6.30
N LEU A 234 5.10 25.25 5.14
CA LEU A 234 6.33 24.62 4.66
C LEU A 234 7.48 25.63 4.83
N SER A 235 8.58 25.19 5.45
CA SER A 235 9.75 26.04 5.70
C SER A 235 10.47 26.37 4.38
N ALA A 236 10.94 27.61 4.22
CA ALA A 236 11.76 28.05 3.09
C ALA A 236 13.20 27.48 3.07
N ASP A 237 13.62 26.71 4.09
CA ASP A 237 15.01 26.27 4.25
C ASP A 237 15.42 25.07 3.35
N TRP A 238 14.52 24.61 2.48
CA TRP A 238 14.72 23.37 1.71
C TRP A 238 15.23 23.68 0.30
N ARG A 239 16.47 23.25 0.03
CA ARG A 239 16.97 23.08 -1.34
C ARG A 239 16.16 21.98 -2.03
N GLY A 240 15.36 22.36 -3.02
CA GLY A 240 14.55 21.44 -3.83
C GLY A 240 13.17 21.22 -3.24
N PHE A 241 12.23 22.12 -3.56
CA PHE A 241 10.81 21.95 -3.26
C PHE A 241 10.19 21.09 -4.36
N ILE A 242 9.77 19.88 -4.02
CA ILE A 242 9.17 18.94 -4.97
C ILE A 242 7.77 18.59 -4.51
N ILE A 243 6.80 18.76 -5.41
CA ILE A 243 5.46 18.19 -5.29
C ILE A 243 5.29 17.20 -6.43
N ASP A 244 4.93 15.96 -6.10
CA ASP A 244 4.68 14.94 -7.12
C ASP A 244 3.52 14.02 -6.74
N SER A 245 2.99 13.32 -7.73
CA SER A 245 1.92 12.34 -7.55
C SER A 245 2.40 10.90 -7.70
N LEU A 246 3.69 10.65 -7.46
CA LEU A 246 4.29 9.32 -7.58
C LEU A 246 3.59 8.32 -6.65
N GLY A 247 3.12 7.22 -7.24
CA GLY A 247 2.38 6.17 -6.54
C GLY A 247 0.86 6.26 -6.73
N SER A 248 0.36 7.26 -7.46
CA SER A 248 -1.04 7.29 -7.90
C SER A 248 -1.32 6.13 -8.87
N SER A 249 -2.56 5.64 -8.84
CA SER A 249 -3.03 4.49 -9.65
C SER A 249 -3.50 4.88 -11.06
N PHE A 250 -3.48 6.17 -11.38
CA PHE A 250 -4.01 6.73 -12.62
C PHE A 250 -3.13 7.89 -13.10
N ASP A 251 -3.46 8.33 -14.31
CA ASP A 251 -2.82 9.45 -14.98
C ASP A 251 -3.14 10.78 -14.26
N THR A 252 -2.13 11.50 -13.76
CA THR A 252 -2.32 12.65 -12.86
C THR A 252 -1.64 13.91 -13.35
N GLU A 253 -2.40 15.00 -13.31
CA GLU A 253 -1.95 16.34 -13.70
C GLU A 253 -1.86 17.24 -12.46
N LEU A 254 -0.83 18.07 -12.38
CA LEU A 254 -0.64 19.02 -11.28
C LEU A 254 -0.57 20.47 -11.79
N GLY A 255 -1.36 21.35 -11.17
CA GLY A 255 -1.27 22.80 -11.36
C GLY A 255 -0.95 23.50 -10.04
N LEU A 256 0.01 24.42 -10.03
CA LEU A 256 0.37 25.25 -8.88
C LEU A 256 -0.05 26.70 -9.14
N TYR A 257 -0.74 27.29 -8.17
CA TYR A 257 -1.21 28.66 -8.19
C TYR A 257 -0.69 29.45 -6.99
N ASP A 258 -0.50 30.75 -7.16
CA ASP A 258 -0.24 31.66 -6.04
C ASP A 258 -1.53 32.12 -5.35
N GLY A 259 -1.39 32.91 -4.29
CA GLY A 259 -2.50 33.46 -3.51
C GLY A 259 -3.46 34.37 -4.27
N SER A 260 -3.07 34.85 -5.46
CA SER A 260 -3.93 35.66 -6.34
C SER A 260 -4.73 34.81 -7.33
N GLY A 261 -4.41 33.52 -7.44
CA GLY A 261 -4.97 32.61 -8.43
C GLY A 261 -4.22 32.61 -9.76
N ALA A 262 -3.03 33.23 -9.83
CA ALA A 262 -2.18 33.17 -11.01
C ALA A 262 -1.51 31.80 -11.12
N LEU A 263 -1.44 31.24 -12.33
CA LEU A 263 -0.81 29.94 -12.56
C LEU A 263 0.71 30.09 -12.52
N VAL A 264 1.35 29.45 -11.54
CA VAL A 264 2.80 29.51 -11.30
C VAL A 264 3.52 28.43 -12.12
N ALA A 265 2.99 27.21 -12.11
CA ALA A 265 3.54 26.09 -12.85
C ALA A 265 2.47 25.01 -13.05
N GLN A 266 2.67 24.15 -14.03
CA GLN A 266 1.87 22.94 -14.20
C GLN A 266 2.72 21.84 -14.82
N ASN A 267 2.35 20.60 -14.54
CA ASN A 267 2.94 19.43 -15.14
C ASN A 267 1.83 18.43 -15.46
N ASP A 268 2.03 17.69 -16.53
CA ASP A 268 1.10 16.66 -17.00
C ASP A 268 1.75 15.27 -16.79
N ASP A 269 2.93 15.07 -17.39
CA ASP A 269 3.71 13.84 -17.21
C ASP A 269 5.12 14.08 -16.65
N THR A 270 5.61 13.19 -15.78
CA THR A 270 7.05 13.17 -15.41
C THR A 270 7.87 12.35 -16.40
N THR A 271 9.03 12.87 -16.82
CA THR A 271 9.95 12.18 -17.76
C THR A 271 11.21 11.62 -17.08
N GLU A 272 11.36 11.75 -15.76
CA GLU A 272 12.62 11.52 -15.04
C GLU A 272 12.96 10.03 -14.75
N LEU A 273 12.12 9.06 -15.13
CA LEU A 273 12.40 7.63 -14.95
C LEU A 273 12.64 6.95 -16.30
N THR A 274 13.92 6.89 -16.68
CA THR A 274 14.48 6.48 -17.99
C THR A 274 14.29 5.01 -18.41
N ASN A 275 13.28 4.29 -17.91
CA ASN A 275 13.01 2.91 -18.32
C ASN A 275 11.53 2.67 -18.63
N LYS A 276 11.11 3.05 -19.84
CA LYS A 276 10.03 2.45 -20.64
C LYS A 276 8.84 1.82 -19.88
N LEU A 277 8.25 2.56 -18.96
CA LEU A 277 6.81 2.69 -18.78
C LEU A 277 6.63 4.18 -18.49
N GLN A 278 5.91 4.91 -19.34
CA GLN A 278 5.52 6.28 -19.01
C GLN A 278 4.75 6.18 -17.70
N ILE A 279 5.37 6.60 -16.60
CA ILE A 279 4.65 6.75 -15.35
C ILE A 279 3.85 8.02 -15.57
N LEU A 280 2.54 7.84 -15.77
CA LEU A 280 1.57 8.89 -16.06
C LEU A 280 1.31 9.76 -14.83
N THR A 281 2.36 10.13 -14.09
CA THR A 281 2.22 10.89 -12.85
C THR A 281 3.04 12.15 -12.91
N SER A 282 2.49 13.20 -12.32
CA SER A 282 3.06 14.54 -12.40
C SER A 282 4.11 14.84 -11.34
N ARG A 283 5.01 15.78 -11.69
CA ARG A 283 6.04 16.29 -10.78
C ARG A 283 6.34 17.77 -11.07
N LEU A 284 6.33 18.57 -10.03
CA LEU A 284 6.73 19.97 -10.02
C LEU A 284 7.92 20.13 -9.08
N ALA A 285 9.04 20.65 -9.59
CA ALA A 285 10.26 20.87 -8.82
C ALA A 285 10.69 22.34 -8.93
N PHE A 286 10.99 22.95 -7.79
CA PHE A 286 11.40 24.34 -7.69
C PHE A 286 12.67 24.45 -6.86
N GLU A 287 13.59 25.32 -7.29
CA GLU A 287 14.76 25.66 -6.49
C GLU A 287 14.36 26.51 -5.28
N GLU A 288 13.48 27.50 -5.49
CA GLU A 288 12.92 28.38 -4.47
C GLU A 288 11.50 28.83 -4.88
N LEU A 289 10.64 29.05 -3.88
CA LEU A 289 9.35 29.73 -4.02
C LEU A 289 9.33 30.97 -3.11
N VAL A 290 8.65 32.03 -3.53
CA VAL A 290 8.53 33.25 -2.74
C VAL A 290 7.63 33.00 -1.53
N PRO A 291 7.93 33.53 -0.33
CA PRO A 291 7.03 33.42 0.81
C PRO A 291 5.62 33.91 0.47
N GLY A 292 4.61 33.10 0.80
CA GLY A 292 3.25 33.34 0.37
C GLY A 292 2.37 32.09 0.44
N ARG A 293 1.09 32.28 0.15
CA ARG A 293 0.12 31.19 0.06
C ARG A 293 0.10 30.65 -1.36
N TYR A 294 0.04 29.33 -1.47
CA TYR A 294 -0.06 28.60 -2.72
C TYR A 294 -1.21 27.60 -2.69
N TYR A 295 -1.64 27.21 -3.89
CA TYR A 295 -2.67 26.19 -4.11
C TYR A 295 -2.18 25.18 -5.13
N VAL A 296 -2.41 23.91 -4.87
CA VAL A 296 -2.16 22.82 -5.81
C VAL A 296 -3.49 22.26 -6.26
N ALA A 297 -3.71 22.21 -7.56
CA ALA A 297 -4.78 21.45 -8.17
C ALA A 297 -4.23 20.09 -8.64
N LEU A 298 -4.88 19.01 -8.23
CA LEU A 298 -4.63 17.66 -8.71
C LEU A 298 -5.81 17.24 -9.58
N GLY A 299 -5.53 16.98 -10.86
CA GLY A 299 -6.48 16.47 -11.83
C GLY A 299 -6.09 15.07 -12.32
N GLY A 300 -7.03 14.42 -13.02
CA GLY A 300 -6.75 13.22 -13.79
C GLY A 300 -6.45 13.54 -15.25
N TYR A 301 -6.18 12.51 -16.05
CA TYR A 301 -5.90 12.60 -17.50
C TYR A 301 -6.55 13.78 -18.20
N ASN A 302 -5.75 14.55 -18.95
CA ASN A 302 -6.18 15.63 -19.83
C ASN A 302 -6.71 16.89 -19.10
N THR A 303 -6.55 16.95 -17.78
CA THR A 303 -6.84 18.16 -17.01
C THR A 303 -5.89 19.29 -17.43
N THR A 304 -6.46 20.43 -17.81
CA THR A 304 -5.69 21.64 -18.17
C THR A 304 -5.89 22.72 -17.12
N PHE A 305 -4.81 23.40 -16.74
CA PHE A 305 -4.81 24.48 -15.75
C PHE A 305 -4.65 25.86 -16.42
N GLY A 306 -5.35 26.87 -15.90
CA GLY A 306 -5.34 28.24 -16.42
C GLY A 306 -5.58 29.28 -15.33
N GLU A 307 -5.34 30.56 -15.65
CA GLU A 307 -5.40 31.68 -14.69
C GLU A 307 -6.73 31.77 -13.91
N ASN A 308 -6.66 32.42 -12.73
CA ASN A 308 -7.79 32.61 -11.80
C ASN A 308 -8.38 31.28 -11.31
N PHE A 309 -7.52 30.33 -10.92
CA PHE A 309 -7.92 28.99 -10.47
C PHE A 309 -8.75 28.20 -11.51
N SER A 310 -8.53 28.45 -12.80
CA SER A 310 -9.29 27.78 -13.86
C SER A 310 -8.78 26.37 -14.07
N VAL A 311 -9.68 25.40 -13.98
CA VAL A 311 -9.41 24.00 -14.33
C VAL A 311 -10.42 23.59 -15.39
N VAL A 312 -9.94 23.12 -16.53
CA VAL A 312 -10.75 22.75 -17.69
C VAL A 312 -10.32 21.40 -18.24
N ASN A 313 -11.14 20.80 -19.10
CA ASN A 313 -10.87 19.52 -19.78
C ASN A 313 -10.68 18.31 -18.84
N ILE A 314 -11.30 18.31 -17.65
CA ILE A 314 -11.21 17.19 -16.72
C ILE A 314 -11.94 15.97 -17.34
N ASP A 315 -11.20 14.97 -17.80
CA ASP A 315 -11.76 13.75 -18.39
C ASP A 315 -12.05 12.68 -17.30
N SER A 316 -12.64 11.58 -17.75
CA SER A 316 -13.23 10.46 -17.01
C SER A 316 -12.28 9.59 -16.18
N ALA A 317 -10.99 9.94 -16.07
CA ALA A 317 -10.02 9.18 -15.30
C ALA A 317 -9.92 9.70 -13.86
N GLY A 318 -10.30 8.88 -12.89
CA GLY A 318 -10.12 9.10 -11.47
C GLY A 318 -9.70 7.80 -10.79
N GLY A 319 -9.17 7.88 -9.57
CA GLY A 319 -8.64 6.71 -8.87
C GLY A 319 -7.99 7.07 -7.55
N GLU A 320 -7.28 6.11 -6.97
CA GLU A 320 -6.46 6.35 -5.79
C GLU A 320 -5.30 7.26 -6.16
N PHE A 321 -5.26 8.46 -5.57
CA PHE A 321 -4.18 9.41 -5.73
C PHE A 321 -3.21 9.33 -4.56
N VAL A 322 -1.97 9.68 -4.85
CA VAL A 322 -0.92 10.02 -3.90
C VAL A 322 -0.45 11.42 -4.24
N LEU A 323 -0.29 12.29 -3.24
CA LEU A 323 0.36 13.59 -3.39
C LEU A 323 1.49 13.69 -2.37
N ASN A 324 2.73 13.64 -2.84
CA ASN A 324 3.93 13.83 -2.03
C ASN A 324 4.32 15.30 -2.07
N TYR A 325 4.63 15.88 -0.91
CA TYR A 325 5.06 17.27 -0.78
C TYR A 325 6.08 17.39 0.36
N PRO A 326 6.83 18.50 0.45
CA PRO A 326 7.77 18.67 1.55
C PRO A 326 7.02 18.65 2.89
N GLY A 327 7.38 17.75 3.80
CA GLY A 327 6.73 17.64 5.10
C GLY A 327 5.56 16.65 5.18
N GLY A 328 5.14 16.02 4.08
CA GLY A 328 4.04 15.05 4.16
C GLY A 328 3.69 14.30 2.88
N ARG A 329 2.61 13.53 3.01
CA ARG A 329 2.00 12.77 1.91
C ARG A 329 0.48 12.73 2.15
N GLU A 330 -0.28 13.15 1.15
CA GLU A 330 -1.73 12.93 1.12
C GLU A 330 -2.08 11.75 0.21
N THR A 331 -3.17 11.07 0.56
CA THR A 331 -3.76 10.00 -0.26
C THR A 331 -5.26 10.07 -0.20
N GLY A 332 -5.94 9.64 -1.26
CA GLY A 332 -7.39 9.58 -1.28
C GLY A 332 -7.91 9.13 -2.63
N ILE A 333 -9.18 9.42 -2.91
CA ILE A 333 -9.82 9.10 -4.18
C ILE A 333 -10.09 10.39 -4.94
N LEU A 334 -9.54 10.52 -6.15
CA LEU A 334 -9.97 11.53 -7.10
C LEU A 334 -11.18 10.99 -7.84
N THR A 335 -12.31 11.69 -7.75
CA THR A 335 -13.48 11.38 -8.58
C THR A 335 -13.25 11.87 -10.03
N PRO A 336 -13.66 11.10 -11.05
CA PRO A 336 -13.64 11.57 -12.44
C PRO A 336 -14.32 12.94 -12.61
N GLU A 337 -13.87 13.73 -13.58
CA GLU A 337 -14.42 15.06 -13.88
C GLU A 337 -14.27 16.10 -12.74
N THR A 338 -13.48 15.80 -11.70
CA THR A 338 -13.17 16.73 -10.61
C THR A 338 -11.67 17.00 -10.50
N ALA A 339 -11.32 18.12 -9.88
CA ALA A 339 -9.97 18.39 -9.40
C ALA A 339 -10.01 18.54 -7.88
N LEU A 340 -9.00 17.98 -7.21
CA LEU A 340 -8.79 18.20 -5.79
C LEU A 340 -7.85 19.36 -5.58
N TRP A 341 -8.14 20.17 -4.56
CA TRP A 341 -7.36 21.35 -4.24
C TRP A 341 -6.70 21.21 -2.89
N PHE A 342 -5.44 21.60 -2.83
CA PHE A 342 -4.64 21.64 -1.62
C PHE A 342 -4.07 23.05 -1.46
N THR A 343 -3.87 23.51 -0.23
CA THR A 343 -3.26 24.82 0.06
C THR A 343 -2.11 24.67 1.02
N PHE A 344 -1.07 25.48 0.85
CA PHE A 344 0.05 25.57 1.79
C PHE A 344 0.58 27.00 1.87
N GLU A 345 1.29 27.31 2.94
CA GLU A 345 2.03 28.57 3.09
C GLU A 345 3.54 28.32 3.08
N ILE A 346 4.28 29.11 2.30
CA ILE A 346 5.74 29.23 2.41
C ILE A 346 6.05 30.40 3.33
N ARG A 347 6.83 30.17 4.39
CA ARG A 347 7.26 31.19 5.36
C ARG A 347 8.76 31.29 5.50
#